data_AF-A5P920-F1
#
_entry.id   AF-A5P920-F1
#
_cell.length_a   1.000
_cell.length_b   1.000
_cell.length_c   1.000
_cell.angle_alpha   90.00
_cell.angle_beta   90.00
_cell.angle_gamma   90.00
#
_symmetry.space_group_name_H-M   'P 1'
#
loop_
_entity.id
_entity.type
_entity.pdbx_description
1 polymer ?
#
loop_
_entity_poly.entity_id
_entity_poly.type
_entity_poly.pdbx_seq_one_letter_code
_entity_poly.pdbx_strand_id
1 'polypeptide(L)'
;MFKGILIAIAILFAAGLLVWWLRKKLNWGPQAIHSPHFADHVHVAPASKFIADIQRDAKVSQLGPHRNPMAWELRKMVARAAAPGGHAVLKSSAPRAAVSDNEKVLMLSGGGQWGAYGAGLFRALHDASGNGLAMKNVKVITGISTGSLQTLLLMVALDGNAKRQTRDYAMRQLEWGYSPEDEGEVVDNKGMFQMLLRGAQAGTAPLRKRIRHAIYENGSAEFLDAIRNSSIEGYVGFVEANCGHFHYADVRELVRKAPNNESAVEALTAAAMASSAMPVFHQQLRVTGLASGDRSLYDGGVRRSVFFERAIEEMQEEIKQRAGDPADPEPPGADQALVTPDFFVVRNGPTVRDLAPHLDASDDPLGNGRRGYDLLVNESEIGAIASLRLLNPHGTIWVTTADGWEDMICPATGQKCKKGDKMFDPDFMTCLRDLGRHKVMRNDGPWWEMRRL
;
A
#
# COMPACT_ATOMS: atom_id res chain seq x y z
N MET A 1 -40.38 -39.89 -27.81
CA MET A 1 -40.07 -39.06 -26.62
C MET A 1 -38.63 -39.23 -26.13
N PHE A 2 -38.19 -40.46 -25.82
CA PHE A 2 -36.84 -40.74 -25.27
C PHE A 2 -35.65 -40.24 -26.11
N LYS A 3 -35.69 -40.39 -27.45
CA LYS A 3 -34.62 -39.91 -28.34
C LYS A 3 -34.44 -38.38 -28.33
N GLY A 4 -35.55 -37.62 -28.20
CA GLY A 4 -35.48 -36.16 -28.16
C GLY A 4 -34.86 -35.63 -26.86
N ILE A 5 -35.12 -36.31 -25.74
CA ILE A 5 -34.54 -35.98 -24.43
C ILE A 5 -33.02 -36.25 -24.42
N LEU A 6 -32.59 -37.38 -24.98
CA LEU A 6 -31.17 -37.72 -25.09
C LEU A 6 -30.38 -36.73 -25.95
N ILE A 7 -30.96 -36.26 -27.06
CA ILE A 7 -30.34 -35.23 -27.91
C ILE A 7 -30.25 -33.88 -27.17
N ALA A 8 -31.29 -33.49 -26.46
CA ALA A 8 -31.28 -32.25 -25.67
C ALA A 8 -30.23 -32.28 -24.55
N ILE A 9 -30.09 -33.40 -23.84
CA ILE A 9 -29.06 -33.59 -22.80
C ILE A 9 -27.66 -33.53 -23.42
N ALA A 10 -27.44 -34.18 -24.56
CA ALA A 10 -26.14 -34.15 -25.25
C ALA A 10 -25.76 -32.73 -25.72
N ILE A 11 -26.72 -31.95 -26.23
CA ILE A 11 -26.51 -30.55 -26.62
C ILE A 11 -26.20 -29.68 -25.40
N LEU A 12 -26.93 -29.84 -24.29
CA LEU A 12 -26.68 -29.10 -23.05
C LEU A 12 -25.31 -29.45 -22.46
N PHE A 13 -24.91 -30.72 -22.52
CA PHE A 13 -23.61 -31.17 -22.03
C PHE A 13 -22.47 -30.63 -22.91
N ALA A 14 -22.62 -30.67 -24.23
CA ALA A 14 -21.66 -30.09 -25.18
C ALA A 14 -21.55 -28.56 -25.03
N ALA A 15 -22.68 -27.87 -24.86
CA ALA A 15 -22.69 -26.44 -24.56
C ALA A 15 -22.03 -26.13 -23.21
N GLY A 16 -22.30 -26.95 -22.18
CA GLY A 16 -21.65 -26.84 -20.87
C GLY A 16 -20.14 -27.02 -20.93
N LEU A 17 -19.66 -28.02 -21.67
CA LEU A 17 -18.23 -28.25 -21.91
C LEU A 17 -17.60 -27.12 -22.72
N LEU A 18 -18.29 -26.60 -23.74
CA LEU A 18 -17.83 -25.47 -24.54
C LEU A 18 -17.72 -24.20 -23.68
N VAL A 19 -18.72 -23.92 -22.85
CA VAL A 19 -18.71 -22.80 -21.89
C VAL A 19 -17.60 -22.98 -20.86
N TRP A 20 -17.40 -24.19 -20.33
CA TRP A 20 -16.29 -24.49 -19.42
C TRP A 20 -14.92 -24.32 -20.07
N TRP A 21 -14.76 -24.80 -21.30
CA TRP A 21 -13.53 -24.66 -22.08
C TRP A 21 -13.23 -23.20 -22.43
N LEU A 22 -14.25 -22.45 -22.87
CA LEU A 22 -14.16 -21.00 -23.11
C LEU A 22 -13.83 -20.24 -21.83
N ARG A 23 -14.46 -20.58 -20.69
CA ARG A 23 -14.13 -20.02 -19.37
C ARG A 23 -12.65 -20.20 -19.03
N LYS A 24 -12.12 -21.40 -19.24
CA LYS A 24 -10.73 -21.74 -18.94
C LYS A 24 -9.75 -21.05 -19.90
N LYS A 25 -10.07 -20.99 -21.19
CA LYS A 25 -9.28 -20.30 -22.23
C LYS A 25 -9.26 -18.78 -22.06
N LEU A 26 -10.37 -18.19 -21.60
CA LEU A 26 -10.52 -16.75 -21.46
C LEU A 26 -10.08 -16.22 -20.08
N ASN A 27 -9.57 -17.07 -19.17
CA ASN A 27 -9.31 -16.71 -17.77
C ASN A 27 -10.53 -16.03 -17.11
N TRP A 28 -11.71 -16.65 -17.22
CA TRP A 28 -12.88 -16.21 -16.45
C TRP A 28 -12.72 -16.55 -14.98
N GLY A 29 -12.93 -15.55 -14.13
CA GLY A 29 -12.89 -15.70 -12.67
C GLY A 29 -11.64 -15.06 -12.05
N PRO A 30 -11.43 -15.29 -10.74
CA PRO A 30 -10.33 -14.68 -10.02
C PRO A 30 -8.98 -15.20 -10.52
N GLN A 31 -7.98 -14.32 -10.55
CA GLN A 31 -6.61 -14.74 -10.82
C GLN A 31 -6.09 -15.55 -9.64
N ALA A 32 -5.65 -16.79 -9.88
CA ALA A 32 -5.14 -17.66 -8.85
C ALA A 32 -3.61 -17.57 -8.71
N ILE A 33 -3.11 -17.45 -7.48
CA ILE A 33 -1.70 -17.65 -7.12
C ILE A 33 -1.63 -18.79 -6.10
N HIS A 34 -0.84 -19.82 -6.42
CA HIS A 34 -0.62 -20.93 -5.50
C HIS A 34 0.53 -20.59 -4.55
N SER A 35 0.22 -20.35 -3.28
CA SER A 35 1.21 -20.04 -2.25
C SER A 35 0.79 -20.60 -0.89
N PRO A 36 1.13 -21.87 -0.60
CA PRO A 36 0.68 -22.57 0.61
C PRO A 36 1.07 -21.92 1.94
N HIS A 37 2.21 -21.21 1.96
CA HIS A 37 2.77 -20.56 3.16
C HIS A 37 2.33 -19.10 3.32
N PHE A 38 1.54 -18.56 2.38
CA PHE A 38 1.10 -17.17 2.44
C PHE A 38 0.32 -16.86 3.71
N ALA A 39 -0.57 -17.76 4.15
CA ALA A 39 -1.43 -17.51 5.31
C ALA A 39 -0.68 -17.47 6.65
N ASP A 40 0.53 -18.03 6.73
CA ASP A 40 1.26 -18.17 8.00
C ASP A 40 1.76 -16.82 8.54
N HIS A 41 1.88 -15.82 7.68
CA HIS A 41 2.34 -14.47 8.00
C HIS A 41 1.33 -13.40 7.61
N VAL A 42 0.06 -13.80 7.53
CA VAL A 42 -1.07 -12.89 7.30
C VAL A 42 -1.86 -12.75 8.59
N HIS A 43 -1.94 -11.52 9.05
CA HIS A 43 -2.57 -11.15 10.31
C HIS A 43 -3.91 -10.47 10.04
N VAL A 44 -4.91 -10.78 10.85
CA VAL A 44 -6.13 -9.97 10.93
C VAL A 44 -5.75 -8.67 11.62
N ALA A 45 -6.09 -7.52 11.03
CA ALA A 45 -5.96 -6.25 11.75
C ALA A 45 -7.11 -6.11 12.76
N PRO A 46 -6.84 -6.18 14.08
CA PRO A 46 -7.87 -5.92 15.07
C PRO A 46 -8.43 -4.49 14.90
N ALA A 47 -9.72 -4.34 15.18
CA ALA A 47 -10.33 -3.02 15.29
C ALA A 47 -9.69 -2.22 16.43
N SER A 48 -9.62 -0.90 16.28
CA SER A 48 -9.31 0.00 17.39
C SER A 48 -10.44 0.01 18.40
N LYS A 49 -10.19 0.44 19.66
CA LYS A 49 -11.23 0.63 20.68
C LYS A 49 -12.37 1.51 20.13
N PHE A 50 -12.02 2.61 19.47
CA PHE A 50 -12.99 3.52 18.86
C PHE A 50 -13.88 2.84 17.80
N ILE A 51 -13.30 2.00 16.93
CA ILE A 51 -14.09 1.26 15.95
C ILE A 51 -14.92 0.18 16.62
N ALA A 52 -14.40 -0.48 17.66
CA ALA A 52 -15.15 -1.46 18.44
C ALA A 52 -16.37 -0.82 19.14
N ASP A 53 -16.27 0.42 19.60
CA ASP A 53 -17.39 1.17 20.16
C ASP A 53 -18.46 1.49 19.10
N ILE A 54 -18.05 1.91 17.90
CA ILE A 54 -18.97 2.11 16.77
C ILE A 54 -19.64 0.79 16.38
N GLN A 55 -18.89 -0.31 16.45
CA GLN A 55 -19.33 -1.66 16.10
C GLN A 55 -19.79 -2.48 17.31
N ARG A 56 -20.18 -1.82 18.41
CA ARG A 56 -20.55 -2.50 19.66
C ARG A 56 -21.63 -3.56 19.48
N ASP A 57 -22.59 -3.28 18.61
CA ASP A 57 -23.72 -4.16 18.35
C ASP A 57 -23.42 -5.17 17.22
N ALA A 58 -22.25 -5.06 16.58
CA ALA A 58 -21.81 -5.99 15.54
C ALA A 58 -21.21 -7.25 16.18
N LYS A 59 -21.64 -8.43 15.73
CA LYS A 59 -21.09 -9.73 16.14
C LYS A 59 -19.73 -10.03 15.50
N VAL A 60 -18.82 -9.07 15.51
CA VAL A 60 -17.45 -9.22 14.98
C VAL A 60 -16.57 -9.75 16.12
N SER A 61 -15.67 -10.70 15.85
CA SER A 61 -14.68 -11.13 16.86
C SER A 61 -13.77 -9.95 17.19
N GLN A 62 -14.07 -9.21 18.27
CA GLN A 62 -13.49 -7.90 18.53
C GLN A 62 -12.02 -7.93 19.00
N LEU A 63 -11.44 -9.09 19.26
CA LEU A 63 -10.09 -9.20 19.80
C LEU A 63 -9.31 -10.23 18.98
N GLY A 64 -8.52 -9.74 18.03
CA GLY A 64 -7.47 -10.54 17.39
C GLY A 64 -6.46 -11.05 18.41
N PRO A 65 -5.57 -11.98 18.03
CA PRO A 65 -4.59 -12.57 18.93
C PRO A 65 -3.73 -11.51 19.64
N HIS A 66 -3.36 -11.77 20.90
CA HIS A 66 -2.58 -10.87 21.78
C HIS A 66 -1.22 -10.40 21.25
N ARG A 67 -0.75 -10.93 20.12
CA ARG A 67 0.53 -10.55 19.51
C ARG A 67 0.28 -9.88 18.17
N ASN A 68 0.33 -8.56 18.17
CA ASN A 68 0.35 -7.73 16.98
C ASN A 68 1.82 -7.34 16.68
N PRO A 69 2.47 -7.95 15.66
CA PRO A 69 3.87 -7.68 15.34
C PRO A 69 4.14 -6.18 15.10
N MET A 70 3.22 -5.51 14.41
CA MET A 70 3.31 -4.09 14.14
C MET A 70 3.27 -3.25 15.43
N ALA A 71 2.38 -3.57 16.36
CA ALA A 71 2.32 -2.89 17.67
C ALA A 71 3.58 -3.13 18.50
N TRP A 72 4.14 -4.34 18.45
CA TRP A 72 5.40 -4.66 19.10
C TRP A 72 6.54 -3.77 18.61
N GLU A 73 6.64 -3.55 17.30
CA GLU A 73 7.68 -2.70 16.71
C GLU A 73 7.54 -1.24 17.14
N LEU A 74 6.32 -0.69 17.11
CA LEU A 74 6.06 0.67 17.58
C LEU A 74 6.42 0.85 19.06
N ARG A 75 6.04 -0.10 19.93
CA ARG A 75 6.37 -0.05 21.36
C ARG A 75 7.88 -0.10 21.61
N LYS A 76 8.62 -0.90 20.83
CA LYS A 76 10.08 -0.90 20.90
C LYS A 76 10.69 0.45 20.48
N MET A 77 10.09 1.16 19.52
CA MET A 77 10.55 2.49 19.12
C MET A 77 10.40 3.47 20.29
N VAL A 78 9.24 3.48 20.95
CA VAL A 78 8.98 4.29 22.15
C VAL A 78 9.96 3.95 23.28
N ALA A 79 10.17 2.65 23.54
CA ALA A 79 11.09 2.19 24.57
C ALA A 79 12.55 2.63 24.32
N ARG A 80 12.99 2.65 23.05
CA ARG A 80 14.33 3.15 22.67
C ARG A 80 14.43 4.66 22.84
N ALA A 81 13.40 5.42 22.45
CA ALA A 81 13.39 6.87 22.62
C ALA A 81 13.42 7.29 24.10
N ALA A 82 12.73 6.55 24.96
CA ALA A 82 12.69 6.77 26.41
C ALA A 82 13.94 6.29 27.17
N ALA A 83 14.86 5.56 26.53
CA ALA A 83 16.05 5.04 27.22
C ALA A 83 17.02 6.17 27.64
N PRO A 84 17.77 6.02 28.76
CA PRO A 84 18.75 7.00 29.19
C PRO A 84 19.78 7.31 28.07
N GLY A 85 19.83 8.58 27.65
CA GLY A 85 20.64 9.04 26.50
C GLY A 85 19.81 9.44 25.27
N GLY A 86 18.59 8.95 25.11
CA GLY A 86 17.67 9.35 24.03
C GLY A 86 17.21 10.82 24.17
N HIS A 87 16.87 11.24 25.39
CA HIS A 87 16.44 12.62 25.68
C HIS A 87 17.54 13.68 25.52
N ALA A 88 18.83 13.30 25.61
CA ALA A 88 19.94 14.23 25.43
C ALA A 88 20.14 14.62 23.94
N VAL A 89 19.82 13.72 23.01
CA VAL A 89 19.87 13.97 21.56
C VAL A 89 18.66 14.80 21.11
N LEU A 90 17.51 14.62 21.76
CA LEU A 90 16.24 15.26 21.35
C LEU A 90 16.09 16.72 21.79
N LYS A 91 16.77 17.16 22.85
CA LYS A 91 16.74 18.56 23.29
C LYS A 91 17.56 19.52 22.42
N SER A 92 18.42 19.02 21.51
CA SER A 92 19.33 19.88 20.73
C SER A 92 18.85 20.24 19.31
N SER A 93 17.72 19.72 18.83
CA SER A 93 17.23 20.00 17.47
C SER A 93 16.18 21.12 17.46
N ALA A 94 16.59 22.31 17.00
CA ALA A 94 15.69 23.43 16.70
C ALA A 94 14.75 23.10 15.51
N PRO A 95 13.57 23.75 15.41
CA PRO A 95 12.57 23.43 14.39
C PRO A 95 12.96 24.03 13.04
N ARG A 96 13.80 23.31 12.31
CA ARG A 96 13.83 23.37 10.84
C ARG A 96 13.37 22.00 10.37
N ALA A 97 12.54 21.94 9.33
CA ALA A 97 11.96 20.72 8.75
C ALA A 97 12.99 19.70 8.18
N ALA A 98 14.26 19.81 8.57
CA ALA A 98 15.36 18.96 8.16
C ALA A 98 15.88 18.16 9.37
N VAL A 99 15.64 16.84 9.31
CA VAL A 99 16.33 15.79 10.05
C VAL A 99 16.09 15.78 11.57
N SER A 100 14.86 15.44 11.96
CA SER A 100 14.67 14.68 13.19
C SER A 100 15.40 13.33 13.06
N ASP A 101 16.29 13.05 14.01
CA ASP A 101 16.95 11.74 14.15
C ASP A 101 16.02 10.69 14.79
N ASN A 102 14.76 11.05 15.09
CA ASN A 102 13.77 10.08 15.55
C ASN A 102 13.61 8.94 14.57
N GLU A 103 13.24 7.79 15.14
CA GLU A 103 12.77 6.66 14.36
C GLU A 103 11.46 7.01 13.66
N LYS A 104 11.32 6.55 12.41
CA LYS A 104 10.26 6.97 11.51
C LYS A 104 9.37 5.80 11.11
N VAL A 105 8.08 6.09 11.04
CA VAL A 105 7.06 5.23 10.44
C VAL A 105 6.69 5.84 9.09
N LEU A 106 6.82 5.08 8.01
CA LEU A 106 6.44 5.51 6.67
C LEU A 106 5.17 4.79 6.21
N MET A 107 4.18 5.55 5.77
CA MET A 107 2.85 5.07 5.39
C MET A 107 2.57 5.46 3.94
N LEU A 108 2.30 4.47 3.10
CA LEU A 108 2.17 4.63 1.65
C LEU A 108 0.75 4.27 1.22
N SER A 109 0.01 5.27 0.73
CA SER A 109 -1.37 5.06 0.30
C SER A 109 -1.47 4.32 -1.03
N GLY A 110 -2.68 3.85 -1.33
CA GLY A 110 -3.04 3.44 -2.67
C GLY A 110 -3.15 4.60 -3.64
N GLY A 111 -3.46 4.27 -4.90
CA GLY A 111 -3.64 5.28 -5.95
C GLY A 111 -3.43 4.80 -7.40
N GLY A 112 -3.12 3.54 -7.69
CA GLY A 112 -2.89 3.11 -9.08
C GLY A 112 -1.78 3.93 -9.74
N GLN A 113 -2.02 4.48 -10.93
CA GLN A 113 -1.06 5.35 -11.62
C GLN A 113 -0.54 6.54 -10.79
N TRP A 114 -1.32 7.00 -9.80
CA TRP A 114 -0.90 8.03 -8.85
C TRP A 114 0.34 7.65 -8.04
N GLY A 115 0.64 6.34 -7.90
CA GLY A 115 1.89 5.87 -7.28
C GLY A 115 3.17 6.36 -7.95
N ALA A 116 3.08 6.85 -9.19
CA ALA A 116 4.19 7.50 -9.87
C ALA A 116 4.69 8.75 -9.12
N TYR A 117 3.79 9.48 -8.44
CA TYR A 117 4.17 10.59 -7.56
C TYR A 117 5.18 10.15 -6.49
N GLY A 118 4.84 9.11 -5.70
CA GLY A 118 5.72 8.57 -4.67
C GLY A 118 7.04 8.06 -5.23
N ALA A 119 7.03 7.40 -6.40
CA ALA A 119 8.26 6.94 -7.05
C ALA A 119 9.21 8.10 -7.40
N GLY A 120 8.68 9.18 -7.98
CA GLY A 120 9.47 10.38 -8.28
C GLY A 120 9.99 11.10 -7.04
N LEU A 121 9.15 11.19 -6.00
CA LEU A 121 9.52 11.75 -4.69
C LEU A 121 10.72 11.00 -4.08
N PHE A 122 10.63 9.68 -3.94
CA PHE A 122 11.69 8.88 -3.33
C PHE A 122 12.96 8.83 -4.18
N ARG A 123 12.82 8.86 -5.51
CA ARG A 123 13.96 8.96 -6.43
C ARG A 123 14.73 10.26 -6.22
N ALA A 124 14.04 11.40 -6.17
CA ALA A 124 14.69 12.70 -5.92
C ALA A 124 15.32 12.77 -4.52
N LEU A 125 14.65 12.26 -3.48
CA LEU A 125 15.23 12.17 -2.14
C LEU A 125 16.49 11.28 -2.12
N HIS A 126 16.46 10.15 -2.82
CA HIS A 126 17.60 9.25 -2.96
C HIS A 126 18.78 9.97 -3.62
N ASP A 127 18.54 10.65 -4.73
CA ASP A 127 19.58 11.39 -5.48
C ASP A 127 20.16 12.55 -4.66
N ALA A 128 19.31 13.27 -3.91
CA ALA A 128 19.73 14.37 -3.05
C ALA A 128 20.51 13.94 -1.79
N SER A 129 20.39 12.69 -1.37
CA SER A 129 20.99 12.20 -0.10
C SER A 129 22.52 12.08 -0.12
N GLY A 130 23.15 12.05 -1.30
CA GLY A 130 24.60 11.84 -1.50
C GLY A 130 25.11 10.43 -1.17
N ASN A 131 24.43 9.67 -0.32
CA ASN A 131 24.78 8.29 0.06
C ASN A 131 23.79 7.23 -0.46
N GLY A 132 22.82 7.65 -1.28
CA GLY A 132 21.77 6.78 -1.84
C GLY A 132 20.78 6.28 -0.80
N LEU A 133 20.49 7.08 0.23
CA LEU A 133 19.53 6.76 1.29
C LEU A 133 18.49 7.88 1.40
N ALA A 134 17.36 7.72 0.71
CA ALA A 134 16.33 8.76 0.56
C ALA A 134 15.76 9.25 1.90
N MET A 135 15.66 8.35 2.89
CA MET A 135 15.22 8.67 4.25
C MET A 135 16.01 7.83 5.25
N LYS A 136 16.55 8.48 6.29
CA LYS A 136 17.24 7.82 7.40
C LYS A 136 16.27 7.47 8.53
N ASN A 137 16.62 6.44 9.30
CA ASN A 137 15.93 6.01 10.53
C ASN A 137 14.48 5.55 10.34
N VAL A 138 14.08 5.16 9.13
CA VAL A 138 12.81 4.44 8.91
C VAL A 138 12.92 3.07 9.58
N LYS A 139 11.93 2.72 10.40
CA LYS A 139 11.85 1.41 11.09
C LYS A 139 10.65 0.59 10.68
N VAL A 140 9.56 1.26 10.27
CA VAL A 140 8.35 0.59 9.81
C VAL A 140 7.87 1.24 8.52
N ILE A 141 7.48 0.41 7.55
CA ILE A 141 6.80 0.82 6.32
C ILE A 141 5.47 0.07 6.20
N THR A 142 4.39 0.78 5.92
CA THR A 142 3.10 0.16 5.57
C THR A 142 2.65 0.61 4.20
N GLY A 143 2.08 -0.31 3.43
CA GLY A 143 1.59 -0.02 2.08
C GLY A 143 0.23 -0.63 1.78
N ILE A 144 -0.60 0.13 1.09
CA ILE A 144 -1.87 -0.33 0.52
C ILE A 144 -1.89 -0.09 -0.98
N SER A 145 -2.40 -1.03 -1.76
CA SER A 145 -2.48 -0.94 -3.22
C SER A 145 -1.12 -0.63 -3.83
N THR A 146 -0.98 0.43 -4.61
CA THR A 146 0.32 0.84 -5.12
C THR A 146 1.35 1.16 -4.04
N GLY A 147 0.94 1.62 -2.86
CA GLY A 147 1.82 1.73 -1.70
C GLY A 147 2.42 0.39 -1.25
N SER A 148 1.73 -0.75 -1.48
CA SER A 148 2.29 -2.08 -1.21
C SER A 148 3.44 -2.44 -2.14
N LEU A 149 3.33 -2.08 -3.42
CA LEU A 149 4.40 -2.26 -4.41
C LEU A 149 5.61 -1.42 -4.04
N GLN A 150 5.36 -0.16 -3.67
CA GLN A 150 6.40 0.73 -3.16
C GLN A 150 7.04 0.19 -1.88
N THR A 151 6.26 -0.41 -0.97
CA THR A 151 6.76 -0.97 0.31
C THR A 151 7.83 -2.02 0.06
N LEU A 152 7.61 -2.98 -0.85
CA LEU A 152 8.59 -4.03 -1.16
C LEU A 152 9.96 -3.45 -1.55
N LEU A 153 9.95 -2.39 -2.35
CA LEU A 153 11.16 -1.74 -2.88
C LEU A 153 11.79 -0.79 -1.85
N LEU A 154 10.97 -0.03 -1.14
CA LEU A 154 11.44 0.96 -0.17
C LEU A 154 11.97 0.32 1.11
N MET A 155 11.51 -0.88 1.50
CA MET A 155 12.15 -1.64 2.58
C MET A 155 13.64 -1.85 2.34
N VAL A 156 14.03 -2.10 1.09
CA VAL A 156 15.45 -2.25 0.71
C VAL A 156 16.09 -0.88 0.49
N ALA A 157 15.44 0.00 -0.28
CA ALA A 157 16.03 1.29 -0.67
C ALA A 157 16.27 2.25 0.52
N LEU A 158 15.50 2.11 1.59
CA LEU A 158 15.60 2.94 2.80
C LEU A 158 16.39 2.29 3.94
N ASP A 159 16.88 1.05 3.76
CA ASP A 159 17.61 0.36 4.79
C ASP A 159 19.11 0.64 4.72
N GLY A 160 19.62 1.35 5.72
CA GLY A 160 21.04 1.65 5.84
C GLY A 160 21.94 0.40 5.90
N ASN A 161 21.40 -0.74 6.33
CA ASN A 161 22.13 -2.01 6.40
C ASN A 161 22.24 -2.74 5.05
N ALA A 162 21.38 -2.41 4.09
CA ALA A 162 21.48 -2.96 2.74
C ALA A 162 22.74 -2.42 2.04
N LYS A 163 23.34 -3.20 1.13
CA LYS A 163 24.44 -2.70 0.31
C LYS A 163 23.94 -1.57 -0.57
N ARG A 164 24.78 -0.54 -0.78
CA ARG A 164 24.42 0.62 -1.62
C ARG A 164 23.93 0.19 -3.01
N GLN A 165 24.61 -0.75 -3.66
CA GLN A 165 24.21 -1.25 -4.99
C GLN A 165 22.80 -1.84 -5.00
N THR A 166 22.43 -2.59 -3.95
CA THR A 166 21.09 -3.18 -3.80
C THR A 166 20.04 -2.11 -3.51
N ARG A 167 20.38 -1.05 -2.77
CA ARG A 167 19.50 0.13 -2.59
C ARG A 167 19.28 0.87 -3.90
N ASP A 168 20.35 1.12 -4.65
CA ASP A 168 20.29 1.80 -5.94
C ASP A 168 19.47 0.96 -6.94
N TYR A 169 19.60 -0.37 -6.90
CA TYR A 169 18.77 -1.29 -7.66
C TYR A 169 17.29 -1.17 -7.28
N ALA A 170 16.97 -1.23 -5.98
CA ALA A 170 15.60 -1.09 -5.49
C ALA A 170 14.95 0.24 -5.94
N MET A 171 15.71 1.33 -5.89
CA MET A 171 15.25 2.64 -6.34
C MET A 171 15.05 2.72 -7.86
N ARG A 172 15.92 2.10 -8.65
CA ARG A 172 15.72 1.98 -10.12
C ARG A 172 14.49 1.13 -10.46
N GLN A 173 14.28 0.03 -9.76
CA GLN A 173 13.09 -0.82 -9.96
C GLN A 173 11.81 -0.09 -9.56
N LEU A 174 11.87 0.77 -8.53
CA LEU A 174 10.74 1.61 -8.15
C LEU A 174 10.37 2.57 -9.28
N GLU A 175 11.36 3.29 -9.82
CA GLU A 175 11.15 4.20 -10.93
C GLU A 175 10.68 3.48 -12.21
N TRP A 176 11.32 2.38 -12.58
CA TRP A 176 10.94 1.54 -13.72
C TRP A 176 9.52 1.00 -13.60
N GLY A 177 9.13 0.53 -12.40
CA GLY A 177 7.79 0.01 -12.13
C GLY A 177 6.69 1.03 -12.42
N TYR A 178 6.97 2.32 -12.23
CA TYR A 178 6.07 3.45 -12.51
C TYR A 178 6.40 4.21 -13.79
N SER A 179 7.18 3.61 -14.71
CA SER A 179 7.50 4.17 -16.02
C SER A 179 7.14 3.19 -17.15
N PRO A 180 5.87 2.74 -17.26
CA PRO A 180 5.48 1.85 -18.37
C PRO A 180 5.56 2.59 -19.71
N GLU A 181 5.91 1.88 -20.78
CA GLU A 181 5.87 2.44 -22.14
C GLU A 181 4.42 2.57 -22.65
N ASP A 182 3.56 1.64 -22.25
CA ASP A 182 2.13 1.65 -22.55
C ASP A 182 1.30 0.97 -21.43
N GLU A 183 -0.02 1.17 -21.46
CA GLU A 183 -0.95 0.64 -20.45
C GLU A 183 -0.93 -0.91 -20.38
N GLY A 184 -0.70 -1.57 -21.52
CA GLY A 184 -0.65 -3.02 -21.68
C GLY A 184 0.47 -3.69 -20.89
N GLU A 185 1.52 -2.96 -20.56
CA GLU A 185 2.59 -3.45 -19.70
C GLU A 185 2.13 -3.64 -18.24
N VAL A 186 1.16 -2.85 -17.79
CA VAL A 186 0.65 -2.89 -16.42
C VAL A 186 -0.61 -3.76 -16.35
N VAL A 187 -1.52 -3.59 -17.30
CA VAL A 187 -2.83 -4.26 -17.30
C VAL A 187 -3.25 -4.68 -18.70
N ASP A 188 -3.86 -5.86 -18.84
CA ASP A 188 -4.49 -6.28 -20.10
C ASP A 188 -5.87 -5.60 -20.23
N ASN A 189 -5.89 -4.32 -20.62
CA ASN A 189 -7.09 -3.51 -20.81
C ASN A 189 -7.75 -3.83 -22.16
N LYS A 190 -8.73 -4.74 -22.17
CA LYS A 190 -9.43 -5.19 -23.39
C LYS A 190 -10.80 -4.55 -23.62
N GLY A 191 -11.05 -3.42 -22.95
CA GLY A 191 -12.28 -2.65 -23.11
C GLY A 191 -13.53 -3.30 -22.49
N MET A 192 -14.63 -2.55 -22.56
CA MET A 192 -15.86 -2.78 -21.79
C MET A 192 -16.64 -4.05 -22.18
N PHE A 193 -16.55 -4.49 -23.44
CA PHE A 193 -17.31 -5.63 -23.96
C PHE A 193 -16.96 -6.97 -23.26
N GLN A 194 -15.76 -7.10 -22.69
CA GLN A 194 -15.35 -8.31 -21.96
C GLN A 194 -15.55 -8.25 -20.44
N MET A 195 -16.04 -7.13 -19.87
CA MET A 195 -16.34 -7.02 -18.43
C MET A 195 -17.48 -7.94 -18.01
N LEU A 196 -18.52 -8.05 -18.85
CA LEU A 196 -19.64 -9.00 -18.71
C LEU A 196 -19.20 -10.47 -18.76
N LEU A 197 -18.07 -10.74 -19.42
CA LEU A 197 -17.52 -12.07 -19.55
C LEU A 197 -16.59 -12.37 -18.34
N ARG A 198 -15.60 -11.51 -18.05
CA ARG A 198 -14.55 -11.79 -17.05
C ARG A 198 -14.85 -11.36 -15.62
N GLY A 199 -15.82 -10.49 -15.38
CA GLY A 199 -16.14 -9.94 -14.05
C GLY A 199 -15.22 -8.81 -13.57
N ALA A 200 -14.27 -8.35 -14.40
CA ALA A 200 -13.39 -7.21 -14.14
C ALA A 200 -12.95 -6.54 -15.46
N GLN A 201 -12.55 -5.28 -15.40
CA GLN A 201 -12.14 -4.50 -16.57
C GLN A 201 -10.77 -4.91 -17.13
N ALA A 202 -9.81 -5.29 -16.29
CA ALA A 202 -8.46 -5.60 -16.74
C ALA A 202 -7.85 -6.87 -16.10
N GLY A 203 -7.08 -7.61 -16.90
CA GLY A 203 -6.31 -8.76 -16.43
C GLY A 203 -4.97 -8.34 -15.82
N THR A 204 -4.62 -8.93 -14.68
CA THR A 204 -3.44 -8.55 -13.86
C THR A 204 -2.20 -9.45 -14.08
N ALA A 205 -2.18 -10.23 -15.17
CA ALA A 205 -1.02 -11.05 -15.53
C ALA A 205 0.24 -10.22 -15.88
N PRO A 206 0.15 -9.08 -16.60
CA PRO A 206 1.31 -8.21 -16.84
C PRO A 206 1.89 -7.65 -15.54
N LEU A 207 1.02 -7.14 -14.65
CA LEU A 207 1.38 -6.70 -13.31
C LEU A 207 2.11 -7.81 -12.51
N ARG A 208 1.60 -9.04 -12.51
CA ARG A 208 2.28 -10.19 -11.85
C ARG A 208 3.70 -10.36 -12.36
N LYS A 209 3.91 -10.31 -13.68
CA LYS A 209 5.22 -10.46 -14.30
C LYS A 209 6.16 -9.32 -13.92
N ARG A 210 5.68 -8.07 -13.92
CA ARG A 210 6.47 -6.91 -13.51
C ARG A 210 6.88 -6.98 -12.03
N ILE A 211 5.97 -7.37 -11.13
CA ILE A 211 6.29 -7.54 -9.71
C ILE A 211 7.39 -8.58 -9.53
N ARG A 212 7.22 -9.78 -10.13
CA ARG A 212 8.22 -10.84 -10.06
C ARG A 212 9.58 -10.40 -10.61
N HIS A 213 9.59 -9.67 -11.72
CA HIS A 213 10.81 -9.14 -12.30
C HIS A 213 11.50 -8.14 -11.36
N ALA A 214 10.77 -7.20 -10.77
CA ALA A 214 11.34 -6.20 -9.88
C ALA A 214 11.97 -6.78 -8.60
N ILE A 215 11.46 -7.91 -8.10
CA ILE A 215 11.94 -8.53 -6.85
C ILE A 215 12.84 -9.76 -7.05
N TYR A 216 12.87 -10.34 -8.25
CA TYR A 216 13.58 -11.59 -8.54
C TYR A 216 14.07 -11.67 -9.99
N GLU A 217 14.67 -10.58 -10.47
CA GLU A 217 15.24 -10.49 -11.81
C GLU A 217 16.29 -11.60 -12.05
N ASN A 218 16.12 -12.36 -13.14
CA ASN A 218 17.00 -13.45 -13.56
C ASN A 218 17.24 -14.52 -12.47
N GLY A 219 16.34 -14.64 -11.50
CA GLY A 219 16.48 -15.61 -10.40
C GLY A 219 17.50 -15.20 -9.33
N SER A 220 17.93 -13.93 -9.31
CA SER A 220 18.88 -13.45 -8.30
C SER A 220 18.25 -13.37 -6.92
N ALA A 221 18.90 -13.99 -5.93
CA ALA A 221 18.47 -13.95 -4.53
C ALA A 221 18.78 -12.61 -3.84
N GLU A 222 19.63 -11.76 -4.42
CA GLU A 222 20.21 -10.60 -3.71
C GLU A 222 19.15 -9.66 -3.13
N PHE A 223 18.10 -9.37 -3.89
CA PHE A 223 17.03 -8.50 -3.44
C PHE A 223 16.17 -9.16 -2.34
N LEU A 224 15.88 -10.46 -2.46
CA LEU A 224 15.20 -11.23 -1.42
C LEU A 224 16.03 -11.32 -0.14
N ASP A 225 17.34 -11.51 -0.26
CA ASP A 225 18.26 -11.54 0.87
C ASP A 225 18.29 -10.19 1.59
N ALA A 226 18.19 -9.07 0.84
CA ALA A 226 18.07 -7.74 1.42
C ALA A 226 16.74 -7.56 2.18
N ILE A 227 15.60 -8.02 1.63
CA ILE A 227 14.33 -8.03 2.38
C ILE A 227 14.46 -8.90 3.64
N ARG A 228 15.00 -10.11 3.50
CA ARG A 228 15.12 -11.11 4.57
C ARG A 228 15.87 -10.57 5.79
N ASN A 229 16.92 -9.80 5.53
CA ASN A 229 17.80 -9.23 6.54
C ASN A 229 17.48 -7.77 6.87
N SER A 230 16.37 -7.24 6.37
CA SER A 230 16.08 -5.82 6.52
C SER A 230 15.87 -5.44 8.00
N SER A 231 16.44 -4.30 8.38
CA SER A 231 16.20 -3.64 9.66
C SER A 231 14.88 -2.88 9.71
N ILE A 232 14.18 -2.80 8.58
CA ILE A 232 12.88 -2.17 8.42
C ILE A 232 11.80 -3.24 8.39
N GLU A 233 10.75 -3.01 9.15
CA GLU A 233 9.56 -3.86 9.21
C GLU A 233 8.57 -3.39 8.14
N GLY A 234 8.13 -4.30 7.28
CA GLY A 234 7.24 -3.96 6.17
C GLY A 234 5.92 -4.70 6.23
N TYR A 235 4.83 -3.96 6.07
CA TYR A 235 3.48 -4.54 6.10
C TYR A 235 2.67 -4.12 4.88
N VAL A 236 1.96 -5.09 4.29
CA VAL A 236 1.11 -4.89 3.12
C VAL A 236 -0.33 -5.22 3.45
N GLY A 237 -1.25 -4.26 3.29
CA GLY A 237 -2.66 -4.39 3.68
C GLY A 237 -3.59 -4.79 2.53
N PHE A 238 -4.58 -5.64 2.80
CA PHE A 238 -5.61 -6.09 1.86
C PHE A 238 -6.89 -6.54 2.59
N VAL A 239 -7.98 -6.78 1.86
CA VAL A 239 -9.26 -7.19 2.44
C VAL A 239 -9.62 -8.60 2.01
N GLU A 240 -10.05 -9.44 2.94
CA GLU A 240 -10.59 -10.76 2.61
C GLU A 240 -12.04 -10.60 2.12
N ALA A 241 -12.31 -11.06 0.90
CA ALA A 241 -13.59 -10.86 0.22
C ALA A 241 -14.77 -11.53 0.93
N ASN A 242 -14.53 -12.66 1.60
CA ASN A 242 -15.56 -13.47 2.24
C ASN A 242 -16.16 -12.79 3.48
N CYS A 243 -15.32 -12.19 4.32
CA CYS A 243 -15.73 -11.60 5.60
C CYS A 243 -15.61 -10.07 5.64
N GLY A 244 -14.97 -9.45 4.65
CA GLY A 244 -14.72 -8.01 4.62
C GLY A 244 -13.74 -7.53 5.69
N HIS A 245 -13.02 -8.45 6.35
CA HIS A 245 -11.99 -8.10 7.32
C HIS A 245 -10.75 -7.56 6.62
N PHE A 246 -10.09 -6.60 7.26
CA PHE A 246 -8.80 -6.10 6.82
C PHE A 246 -7.71 -7.00 7.38
N HIS A 247 -6.80 -7.39 6.50
CA HIS A 247 -5.63 -8.21 6.81
C HIS A 247 -4.38 -7.47 6.38
N TYR A 248 -3.24 -7.85 6.97
CA TYR A 248 -1.95 -7.43 6.48
C TYR A 248 -0.96 -8.59 6.48
N ALA A 249 -0.05 -8.59 5.52
CA ALA A 249 1.07 -9.52 5.47
C ALA A 249 2.33 -8.87 6.05
N ASP A 250 3.09 -9.63 6.83
CA ASP A 250 4.48 -9.27 7.21
C ASP A 250 5.42 -9.65 6.06
N VAL A 251 5.93 -8.63 5.37
CA VAL A 251 6.76 -8.79 4.16
C VAL A 251 8.06 -9.52 4.47
N ARG A 252 8.69 -9.22 5.61
CA ARG A 252 9.98 -9.82 5.96
C ARG A 252 9.80 -11.27 6.34
N GLU A 253 8.79 -11.60 7.14
CA GLU A 253 8.53 -12.98 7.54
C GLU A 253 8.08 -13.87 6.37
N LEU A 254 7.31 -13.33 5.42
CA LEU A 254 7.00 -14.03 4.16
C LEU A 254 8.27 -14.48 3.41
N VAL A 255 9.37 -13.73 3.49
CA VAL A 255 10.65 -14.11 2.87
C VAL A 255 11.52 -14.97 3.79
N ARG A 256 11.55 -14.69 5.10
CA ARG A 256 12.38 -15.43 6.08
C ARG A 256 11.92 -16.86 6.28
N LYS A 257 10.63 -17.12 6.17
CA LYS A 257 10.02 -18.42 6.48
C LYS A 257 9.61 -19.19 5.23
N ALA A 258 9.76 -18.60 4.05
CA ALA A 258 9.54 -19.30 2.79
C ALA A 258 10.46 -20.53 2.67
N PRO A 259 9.95 -21.68 2.16
CA PRO A 259 10.75 -22.88 1.94
C PRO A 259 11.93 -22.69 0.97
N ASN A 260 11.79 -21.76 0.02
CA ASN A 260 12.78 -21.42 -0.99
C ASN A 260 12.48 -20.03 -1.57
N ASN A 261 13.42 -19.49 -2.37
CA ASN A 261 13.29 -18.16 -2.98
C ASN A 261 12.06 -18.03 -3.88
N GLU A 262 11.72 -19.03 -4.69
CA GLU A 262 10.53 -18.99 -5.55
C GLU A 262 9.24 -18.91 -4.75
N SER A 263 9.18 -19.63 -3.62
CA SER A 263 8.06 -19.55 -2.69
C SER A 263 7.94 -18.14 -2.09
N ALA A 264 9.06 -17.56 -1.66
CA ALA A 264 9.09 -16.17 -1.17
C ALA A 264 8.57 -15.19 -2.22
N VAL A 265 9.00 -15.33 -3.47
CA VAL A 265 8.58 -14.47 -4.59
C VAL A 265 7.08 -14.62 -4.86
N GLU A 266 6.56 -15.84 -4.87
CA GLU A 266 5.12 -16.07 -5.04
C GLU A 266 4.29 -15.49 -3.90
N ALA A 267 4.76 -15.58 -2.64
CA ALA A 267 4.07 -14.97 -1.51
C ALA A 267 4.13 -13.43 -1.53
N LEU A 268 5.28 -12.83 -1.83
CA LEU A 268 5.41 -11.38 -1.99
C LEU A 268 4.54 -10.87 -3.14
N THR A 269 4.54 -11.60 -4.25
CA THR A 269 3.70 -11.30 -5.41
C THR A 269 2.22 -11.41 -5.04
N ALA A 270 1.82 -12.46 -4.32
CA ALA A 270 0.46 -12.61 -3.84
C ALA A 270 0.05 -11.46 -2.91
N ALA A 271 0.90 -11.03 -1.97
CA ALA A 271 0.62 -9.93 -1.06
C ALA A 271 0.41 -8.61 -1.82
N ALA A 272 1.34 -8.26 -2.71
CA ALA A 272 1.26 -7.02 -3.48
C ALA A 272 0.08 -7.01 -4.46
N MET A 273 -0.17 -8.14 -5.14
CA MET A 273 -1.33 -8.28 -6.02
C MET A 273 -2.65 -8.24 -5.25
N ALA A 274 -2.75 -8.88 -4.08
CA ALA A 274 -3.93 -8.84 -3.23
C ALA A 274 -4.23 -7.39 -2.84
N SER A 275 -3.20 -6.68 -2.40
CA SER A 275 -3.30 -5.29 -1.98
C SER A 275 -3.71 -4.37 -3.12
N SER A 276 -3.47 -4.74 -4.38
CA SER A 276 -3.78 -3.95 -5.59
C SER A 276 -4.98 -4.47 -6.40
N ALA A 277 -5.69 -5.51 -5.92
CA ALA A 277 -6.81 -6.17 -6.61
C ALA A 277 -8.11 -5.35 -6.48
N MET A 278 -8.12 -4.15 -7.05
CA MET A 278 -9.19 -3.18 -6.93
C MET A 278 -10.49 -3.70 -7.57
N PRO A 279 -11.62 -3.81 -6.83
CA PRO A 279 -12.88 -4.26 -7.39
C PRO A 279 -13.31 -3.43 -8.60
N VAL A 280 -14.05 -4.04 -9.54
CA VAL A 280 -14.49 -3.45 -10.83
C VAL A 280 -13.36 -3.26 -11.83
N PHE A 281 -12.20 -2.75 -11.40
CA PHE A 281 -11.08 -2.40 -12.27
C PHE A 281 -10.12 -3.57 -12.54
N HIS A 282 -9.82 -4.38 -11.52
CA HIS A 282 -8.91 -5.51 -11.60
C HIS A 282 -9.62 -6.83 -11.29
N GLN A 283 -9.11 -7.92 -11.87
CA GLN A 283 -9.54 -9.27 -11.50
C GLN A 283 -9.29 -9.49 -9.99
N GLN A 284 -10.28 -10.04 -9.29
CA GLN A 284 -10.11 -10.48 -7.90
C GLN A 284 -8.93 -11.46 -7.83
N LEU A 285 -8.09 -11.34 -6.80
CA LEU A 285 -7.05 -12.33 -6.54
C LEU A 285 -7.60 -13.47 -5.68
N ARG A 286 -7.21 -14.70 -5.99
CA ARG A 286 -7.39 -15.86 -5.12
C ARG A 286 -6.03 -16.49 -4.79
N VAL A 287 -5.72 -16.60 -3.51
CA VAL A 287 -4.55 -17.37 -3.06
C VAL A 287 -4.98 -18.79 -2.75
N THR A 288 -4.30 -19.77 -3.35
CA THR A 288 -4.67 -21.19 -3.28
C THR A 288 -3.58 -22.04 -2.62
N GLY A 289 -3.98 -23.25 -2.18
CA GLY A 289 -3.07 -24.21 -1.55
C GLY A 289 -2.86 -24.01 -0.05
N LEU A 290 -3.67 -23.15 0.57
CA LEU A 290 -3.61 -22.88 2.00
C LEU A 290 -4.27 -24.03 2.79
N ALA A 291 -3.71 -24.36 3.96
CA ALA A 291 -4.29 -25.37 4.84
C ALA A 291 -5.73 -25.03 5.29
N SER A 292 -6.05 -23.74 5.41
CA SER A 292 -7.39 -23.23 5.75
C SER A 292 -8.37 -23.16 4.58
N GLY A 293 -7.97 -23.60 3.38
CA GLY A 293 -8.70 -23.38 2.14
C GLY A 293 -8.35 -22.07 1.43
N ASP A 294 -8.71 -22.00 0.14
CA ASP A 294 -8.42 -20.86 -0.74
C ASP A 294 -9.04 -19.56 -0.23
N ARG A 295 -8.32 -18.44 -0.39
CA ARG A 295 -8.80 -17.11 0.03
C ARG A 295 -8.92 -16.16 -1.15
N SER A 296 -10.10 -15.58 -1.30
CA SER A 296 -10.36 -14.49 -2.25
C SER A 296 -10.07 -13.14 -1.58
N LEU A 297 -9.27 -12.29 -2.22
CA LEU A 297 -8.73 -11.06 -1.66
C LEU A 297 -9.03 -9.85 -2.57
N TYR A 298 -9.24 -8.69 -1.95
CA TYR A 298 -9.43 -7.39 -2.59
C TYR A 298 -8.38 -6.39 -2.11
N ASP A 299 -8.23 -5.32 -2.91
CA ASP A 299 -7.41 -4.17 -2.57
C ASP A 299 -7.72 -3.63 -1.15
N GLY A 300 -6.69 -3.24 -0.40
CA GLY A 300 -6.86 -2.71 0.96
C GLY A 300 -7.63 -1.39 1.00
N GLY A 301 -7.54 -0.60 -0.07
CA GLY A 301 -8.16 0.71 -0.29
C GLY A 301 -9.69 0.70 -0.21
N VAL A 302 -10.32 -0.48 -0.29
CA VAL A 302 -11.77 -0.63 -0.08
C VAL A 302 -12.19 -0.43 1.38
N ARG A 303 -11.24 -0.48 2.31
CA ARG A 303 -11.47 -0.34 3.76
C ARG A 303 -10.60 0.74 4.40
N ARG A 304 -9.32 0.79 4.01
CA ARG A 304 -8.29 1.63 4.62
C ARG A 304 -7.32 2.08 3.55
N SER A 305 -6.74 3.26 3.73
CA SER A 305 -5.71 3.74 2.80
C SER A 305 -4.35 3.92 3.45
N VAL A 306 -4.34 4.03 4.78
CA VAL A 306 -3.20 3.80 5.66
C VAL A 306 -3.73 3.03 6.87
N PHE A 307 -2.92 2.20 7.54
CA PHE A 307 -3.41 1.28 8.57
C PHE A 307 -2.42 1.12 9.71
N PHE A 308 -2.88 1.32 10.95
CA PHE A 308 -2.11 1.16 12.19
C PHE A 308 -2.96 1.25 13.45
N GLU A 309 -4.28 1.41 13.35
CA GLU A 309 -5.08 2.06 14.39
C GLU A 309 -4.95 1.37 15.75
N ARG A 310 -5.04 0.03 15.78
CA ARG A 310 -4.83 -0.72 17.01
C ARG A 310 -3.38 -0.71 17.49
N ALA A 311 -2.42 -0.76 16.57
CA ALA A 311 -1.00 -0.70 16.90
C ALA A 311 -0.60 0.66 17.48
N ILE A 312 -1.19 1.75 17.01
CA ILE A 312 -1.00 3.09 17.59
C ILE A 312 -1.65 3.17 18.96
N GLU A 313 -2.85 2.62 19.18
CA GLU A 313 -3.42 2.59 20.53
C GLU A 313 -2.47 1.89 21.52
N GLU A 314 -1.94 0.72 21.17
CA GLU A 314 -0.99 0.01 22.01
C GLU A 314 0.33 0.79 22.19
N MET A 315 0.77 1.53 21.18
CA MET A 315 1.91 2.46 21.28
C MET A 315 1.60 3.62 22.25
N GLN A 316 0.39 4.19 22.22
CA GLN A 316 0.00 5.28 23.12
C GLN A 316 -0.01 4.81 24.58
N GLU A 317 -0.47 3.60 24.87
CA GLU A 317 -0.38 3.03 26.22
C GLU A 317 1.09 2.91 26.67
N GLU A 318 2.02 2.54 25.78
CA GLU A 318 3.46 2.49 26.07
C GLU A 318 4.07 3.89 26.24
N ILE A 319 3.61 4.89 25.47
CA ILE A 319 4.02 6.29 25.60
C ILE A 319 3.64 6.82 26.98
N LYS A 320 2.41 6.60 27.42
CA LYS A 320 1.94 7.02 28.76
C LYS A 320 2.77 6.41 29.89
N GLN A 321 3.25 5.19 29.73
CA GLN A 321 4.08 4.51 30.73
C GLN A 321 5.53 4.98 30.78
N ARG A 322 6.02 5.64 29.72
CA ARG A 322 7.45 5.94 29.54
C ARG A 322 7.79 7.40 29.38
N ALA A 323 6.82 8.24 29.04
CA ALA A 323 6.99 9.67 28.94
C ALA A 323 7.02 10.31 30.33
N GLY A 324 7.89 11.31 30.51
CA GLY A 324 7.90 12.13 31.73
C GLY A 324 8.32 11.35 33.00
N ASP A 325 7.70 11.70 34.12
CA ASP A 325 7.90 11.02 35.40
C ASP A 325 7.13 9.68 35.42
N PRO A 326 7.77 8.53 35.70
CA PRO A 326 7.08 7.24 35.82
C PRO A 326 5.93 7.19 36.84
N ALA A 327 5.89 8.14 37.78
CA ALA A 327 4.79 8.27 38.75
C ALA A 327 3.58 9.05 38.22
N ASP A 328 3.69 9.73 37.07
CA ASP A 328 2.60 10.47 36.44
C ASP A 328 1.81 9.57 35.47
N PRO A 329 0.53 9.26 35.75
CA PRO A 329 -0.27 8.43 34.86
C PRO A 329 -0.72 9.15 33.56
N GLU A 330 -0.63 10.48 33.50
CA GLU A 330 -1.01 11.29 32.34
C GLU A 330 0.07 12.35 32.05
N PRO A 331 1.26 11.92 31.57
CA PRO A 331 2.39 12.81 31.36
C PRO A 331 2.05 13.94 30.40
N PRO A 332 2.64 15.14 30.55
CA PRO A 332 2.39 16.26 29.66
C PRO A 332 2.58 15.91 28.18
N GLY A 333 1.74 16.46 27.30
CA GLY A 333 1.80 16.16 25.86
C GLY A 333 3.16 16.47 25.21
N ALA A 334 3.93 17.42 25.78
CA ALA A 334 5.30 17.69 25.34
C ALA A 334 6.24 16.51 25.62
N ASP A 335 6.13 15.85 26.77
CA ASP A 335 6.94 14.69 27.13
C ASP A 335 6.53 13.46 26.31
N GLN A 336 5.22 13.30 26.07
CA GLN A 336 4.71 12.26 25.17
C GLN A 336 5.28 12.43 23.76
N ALA A 337 5.30 13.65 23.23
CA ALA A 337 5.85 13.94 21.91
C ALA A 337 7.33 13.57 21.78
N LEU A 338 8.14 13.69 22.85
CA LEU A 338 9.56 13.37 22.82
C LEU A 338 9.84 11.87 22.61
N VAL A 339 8.98 10.99 23.10
CA VAL A 339 9.15 9.54 22.97
C VAL A 339 8.33 8.94 21.83
N THR A 340 7.56 9.76 21.13
CA THR A 340 6.72 9.33 20.01
C THR A 340 7.52 9.34 18.70
N PRO A 341 7.50 8.25 17.91
CA PRO A 341 8.17 8.27 16.61
C PRO A 341 7.48 9.21 15.61
N ASP A 342 8.24 9.68 14.62
CA ASP A 342 7.69 10.54 13.57
C ASP A 342 6.95 9.71 12.53
N PHE A 343 5.72 10.11 12.20
CA PHE A 343 4.93 9.46 11.15
C PHE A 343 5.05 10.26 9.86
N PHE A 344 5.33 9.58 8.75
CA PHE A 344 5.41 10.14 7.41
C PHE A 344 4.35 9.47 6.54
N VAL A 345 3.43 10.25 5.98
CA VAL A 345 2.38 9.76 5.11
C VAL A 345 2.63 10.26 3.69
N VAL A 346 2.82 9.32 2.76
CA VAL A 346 2.79 9.59 1.33
C VAL A 346 1.42 9.21 0.83
N ARG A 347 0.61 10.23 0.54
CA ARG A 347 -0.62 10.06 -0.21
C ARG A 347 -0.30 10.18 -1.69
N ASN A 348 -0.42 9.06 -2.41
CA ASN A 348 -0.07 9.03 -3.82
C ASN A 348 -1.04 9.88 -4.67
N GLY A 349 -2.33 9.95 -4.32
CA GLY A 349 -3.33 10.77 -5.02
C GLY A 349 -3.52 12.18 -4.47
N PRO A 350 -4.33 13.02 -5.17
CA PRO A 350 -4.73 14.34 -4.71
C PRO A 350 -5.73 14.23 -3.55
N THR A 351 -5.84 15.27 -2.74
CA THR A 351 -6.73 15.33 -1.58
C THR A 351 -8.16 15.73 -1.89
N VAL A 352 -8.33 16.41 -3.01
CA VAL A 352 -9.61 16.84 -3.54
C VAL A 352 -9.82 16.19 -4.90
N ARG A 353 -11.08 15.91 -5.23
CA ARG A 353 -11.45 15.40 -6.56
C ARG A 353 -11.97 16.54 -7.42
N ASP A 354 -11.48 16.60 -8.66
CA ASP A 354 -11.98 17.54 -9.65
C ASP A 354 -13.47 17.37 -9.91
N LEU A 355 -14.08 18.46 -10.38
CA LEU A 355 -15.41 18.43 -10.97
C LEU A 355 -15.42 17.52 -12.20
N ALA A 356 -16.47 16.72 -12.33
CA ALA A 356 -16.67 15.81 -13.45
C ALA A 356 -17.96 16.19 -14.21
N PRO A 357 -18.02 17.38 -14.86
CA PRO A 357 -19.26 17.90 -15.43
C PRO A 357 -19.84 17.04 -16.55
N HIS A 358 -19.02 16.18 -17.17
CA HIS A 358 -19.48 15.21 -18.17
C HIS A 358 -20.46 14.17 -17.58
N LEU A 359 -20.41 13.91 -16.27
CA LEU A 359 -21.34 13.00 -15.60
C LEU A 359 -22.72 13.61 -15.41
N ASP A 360 -22.82 14.94 -15.25
CA ASP A 360 -24.10 15.64 -15.21
C ASP A 360 -24.78 15.72 -16.60
N ALA A 361 -23.99 15.52 -17.65
CA ALA A 361 -24.42 15.61 -19.05
C ALA A 361 -24.56 14.25 -19.75
N SER A 362 -24.33 13.13 -19.05
CA SER A 362 -24.38 11.79 -19.65
C SER A 362 -25.02 10.75 -18.73
N ASP A 363 -25.82 9.87 -19.33
CA ASP A 363 -26.40 8.70 -18.65
C ASP A 363 -25.42 7.52 -18.61
N ASP A 364 -24.11 7.75 -18.46
CA ASP A 364 -23.09 6.69 -18.40
C ASP A 364 -23.09 6.02 -17.01
N PRO A 365 -23.69 4.83 -16.83
CA PRO A 365 -23.80 4.22 -15.51
C PRO A 365 -22.44 3.73 -15.00
N LEU A 366 -21.51 3.46 -15.91
CA LEU A 366 -20.16 2.99 -15.57
C LEU A 366 -19.27 4.17 -15.18
N GLY A 367 -19.31 5.27 -15.92
CA GLY A 367 -18.69 6.54 -15.53
C GLY A 367 -19.15 6.99 -14.14
N ASN A 368 -20.47 6.92 -13.89
CA ASN A 368 -21.05 7.21 -12.59
C ASN A 368 -20.60 6.25 -11.48
N GLY A 369 -20.56 4.94 -11.75
CA GLY A 369 -20.05 3.94 -10.80
C GLY A 369 -18.57 4.15 -10.45
N ARG A 370 -17.73 4.45 -11.45
CA ARG A 370 -16.31 4.78 -11.25
C ARG A 370 -16.14 6.03 -10.42
N ARG A 371 -16.94 7.08 -10.68
CA ARG A 371 -16.91 8.31 -9.89
C ARG A 371 -17.31 8.06 -8.44
N GLY A 372 -18.37 7.30 -8.20
CA GLY A 372 -18.80 6.93 -6.85
C GLY A 372 -17.69 6.21 -6.09
N TYR A 373 -17.03 5.26 -6.75
CA TYR A 373 -15.87 4.56 -6.17
C TYR A 373 -14.70 5.50 -5.87
N ASP A 374 -14.30 6.34 -6.83
CA ASP A 374 -13.20 7.31 -6.68
C ASP A 374 -13.42 8.29 -5.51
N LEU A 375 -14.68 8.67 -5.26
CA LEU A 375 -15.09 9.50 -4.12
C LEU A 375 -15.03 8.73 -2.80
N LEU A 376 -15.55 7.49 -2.76
CA LEU A 376 -15.51 6.64 -1.55
C LEU A 376 -14.05 6.36 -1.12
N VAL A 377 -13.17 6.05 -2.07
CA VAL A 377 -11.74 5.84 -1.77
C VAL A 377 -11.09 7.12 -1.29
N ASN A 378 -11.40 8.28 -1.89
CA ASN A 378 -10.88 9.58 -1.45
C ASN A 378 -11.28 9.89 -0.01
N GLU A 379 -12.54 9.66 0.34
CA GLU A 379 -13.04 9.88 1.69
C GLU A 379 -12.42 8.92 2.70
N SER A 380 -12.28 7.64 2.31
CA SER A 380 -11.56 6.64 3.13
C SER A 380 -10.10 7.04 3.36
N GLU A 381 -9.42 7.58 2.34
CA GLU A 381 -8.05 8.10 2.43
C GLU A 381 -7.91 9.25 3.43
N ILE A 382 -8.74 10.28 3.27
CA ILE A 382 -8.74 11.45 4.17
C ILE A 382 -9.09 11.01 5.59
N GLY A 383 -10.13 10.21 5.76
CA GLY A 383 -10.59 9.71 7.05
C GLY A 383 -9.53 8.88 7.78
N ALA A 384 -8.76 8.07 7.07
CA ALA A 384 -7.67 7.28 7.66
C ALA A 384 -6.53 8.17 8.18
N ILE A 385 -6.16 9.22 7.43
CA ILE A 385 -5.13 10.19 7.85
C ILE A 385 -5.64 11.04 9.03
N ALA A 386 -6.91 11.45 9.02
CA ALA A 386 -7.53 12.14 10.15
C ALA A 386 -7.56 11.26 11.41
N SER A 387 -7.91 9.97 11.25
CA SER A 387 -7.91 8.99 12.34
C SER A 387 -6.52 8.78 12.93
N LEU A 388 -5.47 8.80 12.11
CA LEU A 388 -4.07 8.76 12.57
C LEU A 388 -3.78 9.92 13.53
N ARG A 389 -4.21 11.15 13.21
CA ARG A 389 -4.05 12.31 14.10
C ARG A 389 -4.85 12.19 15.39
N LEU A 390 -6.07 11.65 15.33
CA LEU A 390 -6.89 11.41 16.53
C LEU A 390 -6.22 10.39 17.48
N LEU A 391 -5.58 9.36 16.93
CA LEU A 391 -4.89 8.33 17.71
C LEU A 391 -3.47 8.74 18.13
N ASN A 392 -2.89 9.75 17.49
CA ASN A 392 -1.58 10.31 17.81
C ASN A 392 -1.67 11.83 18.00
N PRO A 393 -2.27 12.31 19.11
CA PRO A 393 -2.58 13.72 19.30
C PRO A 393 -1.33 14.60 19.47
N HIS A 394 -0.26 14.05 20.04
CA HIS A 394 0.96 14.81 20.39
C HIS A 394 2.13 14.57 19.43
N GLY A 395 2.20 13.40 18.79
CA GLY A 395 3.31 13.05 17.90
C GLY A 395 3.32 13.86 16.59
N THR A 396 4.47 13.91 15.96
CA THR A 396 4.61 14.59 14.67
C THR A 396 4.11 13.70 13.54
N ILE A 397 3.26 14.26 12.67
CA ILE A 397 2.78 13.62 11.45
C ILE A 397 3.10 14.52 10.28
N TRP A 398 4.02 14.06 9.43
CA TRP A 398 4.39 14.67 8.17
C TRP A 398 3.54 14.07 7.05
N VAL A 399 3.02 14.91 6.18
CA VAL A 399 2.22 14.47 5.03
C VAL A 399 2.83 15.03 3.76
N THR A 400 2.71 14.24 2.69
CA THR A 400 2.93 14.70 1.32
C THR A 400 1.87 14.11 0.39
N THR A 401 1.41 14.86 -0.60
CA THR A 401 0.32 14.47 -1.53
C THR A 401 0.67 14.86 -2.96
N ALA A 402 -0.02 14.27 -3.93
CA ALA A 402 0.05 14.71 -5.33
C ALA A 402 -0.80 15.96 -5.63
N ASP A 403 -1.22 16.74 -4.62
CA ASP A 403 -1.94 18.00 -4.86
C ASP A 403 -1.10 19.02 -5.63
N GLY A 404 -1.78 19.81 -6.47
CA GLY A 404 -1.15 20.78 -7.36
C GLY A 404 -0.59 20.17 -8.64
N TRP A 405 -1.01 18.94 -8.98
CA TRP A 405 -0.60 18.28 -10.22
C TRP A 405 -1.15 19.01 -11.44
N GLU A 406 -2.35 19.59 -11.35
CA GLU A 406 -3.07 20.29 -12.41
C GLU A 406 -2.31 21.53 -12.91
N ASP A 407 -1.54 22.16 -12.02
CA ASP A 407 -0.74 23.34 -12.30
C ASP A 407 0.72 23.02 -12.62
N MET A 408 1.12 21.75 -12.51
CA MET A 408 2.45 21.30 -12.88
C MET A 408 2.60 21.32 -14.41
N ILE A 409 3.62 22.03 -14.88
CA ILE A 409 4.05 21.97 -16.27
C ILE A 409 5.01 20.79 -16.40
N CYS A 410 4.62 19.77 -17.17
CA CYS A 410 5.43 18.57 -17.37
C CYS A 410 6.67 18.93 -18.21
N PRO A 411 7.90 18.73 -17.69
CA PRO A 411 9.11 19.07 -18.42
C PRO A 411 9.22 18.40 -19.80
N ALA A 412 8.73 17.17 -19.93
CA ALA A 412 8.80 16.40 -21.17
C ALA A 412 7.94 16.97 -22.31
N THR A 413 6.78 17.57 -21.99
CA THR A 413 5.82 18.03 -22.99
C THR A 413 5.67 19.55 -23.04
N GLY A 414 6.14 20.26 -22.01
CA GLY A 414 5.91 21.70 -21.85
C GLY A 414 4.44 22.07 -21.60
N GLN A 415 3.57 21.08 -21.36
CA GLN A 415 2.13 21.27 -21.14
C GLN A 415 1.77 21.03 -19.68
N LYS A 416 0.60 21.56 -19.27
CA LYS A 416 0.02 21.21 -17.97
C LYS A 416 -0.22 19.71 -17.90
N CYS A 417 0.00 19.14 -16.73
CA CYS A 417 -0.33 17.76 -16.43
C CYS A 417 -1.81 17.50 -16.74
N LYS A 418 -2.09 16.44 -17.47
CA LYS A 418 -3.46 16.07 -17.86
C LYS A 418 -3.66 14.59 -17.61
N LYS A 419 -4.70 14.27 -16.84
CA LYS A 419 -5.17 12.90 -16.69
C LYS A 419 -6.04 12.54 -17.90
N GLY A 420 -5.60 11.56 -18.69
CA GLY A 420 -6.40 10.99 -19.78
C GLY A 420 -7.44 9.97 -19.29
N ASP A 421 -8.12 9.32 -20.24
CA ASP A 421 -9.15 8.31 -19.97
C ASP A 421 -8.58 6.90 -19.68
N LYS A 422 -7.28 6.72 -19.91
CA LYS A 422 -6.57 5.45 -19.64
C LYS A 422 -6.47 5.23 -18.13
N MET A 423 -6.52 3.96 -17.71
CA MET A 423 -6.33 3.56 -16.32
C MET A 423 -4.88 3.80 -15.87
N PHE A 424 -3.93 3.52 -16.77
CA PHE A 424 -2.51 3.84 -16.61
C PHE A 424 -2.02 4.59 -17.85
N ASP A 425 -1.85 5.90 -17.72
CA ASP A 425 -1.39 6.79 -18.78
C ASP A 425 0.12 7.11 -18.57
N PRO A 426 1.03 6.62 -19.44
CA PRO A 426 2.46 6.84 -19.32
C PRO A 426 2.89 8.30 -19.22
N ASP A 427 2.24 9.19 -19.97
CA ASP A 427 2.59 10.62 -19.99
C ASP A 427 2.18 11.28 -18.67
N PHE A 428 0.98 10.95 -18.20
CA PHE A 428 0.48 11.40 -16.91
C PHE A 428 1.36 10.88 -15.76
N MET A 429 1.70 9.59 -15.77
CA MET A 429 2.60 8.98 -14.78
C MET A 429 3.98 9.65 -14.79
N THR A 430 4.51 9.97 -15.96
CA THR A 430 5.77 10.72 -16.09
C THR A 430 5.67 12.08 -15.44
N CYS A 431 4.60 12.82 -15.70
CA CYS A 431 4.39 14.11 -15.09
C CYS A 431 4.21 14.03 -13.56
N LEU A 432 3.57 12.97 -13.04
CA LEU A 432 3.48 12.73 -11.61
C LEU A 432 4.84 12.41 -10.97
N ARG A 433 5.71 11.64 -11.64
CA ARG A 433 7.10 11.45 -11.17
C ARG A 433 7.81 12.81 -11.08
N ASP A 434 7.65 13.65 -12.09
CA ASP A 434 8.24 14.99 -12.11
C ASP A 434 7.68 15.90 -11.03
N LEU A 435 6.37 15.83 -10.73
CA LEU A 435 5.77 16.51 -9.57
C LEU A 435 6.40 16.05 -8.26
N GLY A 436 6.57 14.73 -8.07
CA GLY A 436 7.25 14.17 -6.90
C GLY A 436 8.66 14.73 -6.73
N ARG A 437 9.44 14.76 -7.82
CA ARG A 437 10.78 15.38 -7.84
C ARG A 437 10.72 16.87 -7.53
N HIS A 438 9.80 17.60 -8.15
CA HIS A 438 9.63 19.04 -7.94
C HIS A 438 9.36 19.38 -6.48
N LYS A 439 8.52 18.60 -5.78
CA LYS A 439 8.23 18.83 -4.35
C LYS A 439 9.46 18.67 -3.46
N VAL A 440 10.38 17.77 -3.78
CA VAL A 440 11.66 17.64 -3.05
C VAL A 440 12.52 18.89 -3.22
N MET A 441 12.50 19.50 -4.40
CA MET A 441 13.34 20.65 -4.74
C MET A 441 12.83 21.99 -4.22
N ARG A 442 11.64 22.03 -3.58
CA ARG A 442 11.11 23.27 -2.99
C ARG A 442 11.92 23.68 -1.76
N ASN A 443 11.93 24.98 -1.47
CA ASN A 443 12.66 25.52 -0.31
C ASN A 443 12.17 24.98 1.05
N ASP A 444 10.87 24.64 1.14
CA ASP A 444 10.24 24.04 2.32
C ASP A 444 10.28 22.50 2.29
N GLY A 445 10.85 21.90 1.26
CA GLY A 445 10.87 20.46 1.05
C GLY A 445 9.51 19.87 0.67
N PRO A 446 9.39 18.53 0.60
CA PRO A 446 8.16 17.88 0.14
C PRO A 446 7.14 17.62 1.24
N TRP A 447 7.49 17.86 2.51
CA TRP A 447 6.69 17.47 3.67
C TRP A 447 6.09 18.69 4.36
N TRP A 448 4.87 18.57 4.85
CA TRP A 448 4.30 19.52 5.82
C TRP A 448 3.77 18.80 7.06
N GLU A 449 3.86 19.44 8.21
CA GLU A 449 3.34 18.89 9.47
C GLU A 449 1.82 19.10 9.54
N MET A 450 1.08 18.04 9.87
CA MET A 450 -0.34 18.17 10.23
C MET A 450 -0.47 18.88 11.58
N ARG A 451 -1.39 19.85 11.66
CA ARG A 451 -1.70 20.53 12.92
C ARG A 451 -2.06 19.53 14.03
N ARG A 452 -1.58 19.82 15.24
CA ARG A 452 -1.95 19.10 16.47
C ARG A 452 -3.35 19.54 16.91
N LEU A 453 -4.05 18.66 17.62
CA LEU A 453 -5.39 18.90 18.13
C LEU A 453 -5.37 19.76 19.39
#